data_AF-A0A2V3IE73-F1
#
_entry.id   AF-A0A2V3IE73-F1
#
_cell.length_a   1.000
_cell.length_b   1.000
_cell.length_c   1.000
_cell.angle_alpha   90.00
_cell.angle_beta   90.00
_cell.angle_gamma   90.00
#
_symmetry.space_group_name_H-M   'P 1'
#
loop_
_entity.id
_entity.type
_entity.pdbx_description
1 polymer ?
#
loop_
_entity_poly.entity_id
_entity_poly.type
_entity_poly.pdbx_seq_one_letter_code
_entity_poly.pdbx_strand_id
1 'polypeptide(L)'
;MHDSEYARSTLISYAARHGDLQASLRHLRQAEELNLTSCAAYTAAIHALAARAQPMEALSLFKRARNRLASIDAELYRAAIRAAGRAGRLQTALSLLHSAREGGIDAGEHGFEGVLYACAYAPAPTHRSEQLLTRAFVVLQAAIWQRQASARVLYAAATSDFDSLAAAVGLAKLRGPHTLVVTPAGESPALRRFLSLHRPLFKILGPKAVDPTRLRWLGIVDTVRSDRLGLAAHWPAYAQQVDVYDHHIGRVCDIEHPNLNLIVERVGAVATIIVERLRQHAIPLTPPEATLLALAIHSDTGSLTFEHTTSRDAAALAWLMSHGAIQRSISEFSHTLLSDEQQTVLSTALSNIKRHHVNGVEVASLLVRGSSFLKGMSTVANDVLEIANLDVLILMYLNSRTRTRKTKRSSPPSDQNNSQHTVKQVSIIGRARARVDGIDFSELFQSVGGGGHARAASASLKCTEEEAVQLLHRLINDACAQIPNPKPVRELMSRELVTVLPTSTISDARRLIVLHAHQILPVVNARGALLGLISMHDVESAERKRGVHAYQMPVAAWMHHNVISVGPDTPFYEAAKIVAEETMGVLPIVENGKLIGVLSRMDVLVARRLLPEDMLHSHRRWT
;
A
#
# COMPACT_ATOMS: atom_id res chain seq x y z
N MET A 1 20.81 -19.54 -70.74
CA MET A 1 20.36 -18.78 -69.55
C MET A 1 19.73 -19.78 -68.60
N HIS A 2 20.34 -20.05 -67.45
CA HIS A 2 19.71 -20.89 -66.43
C HIS A 2 18.52 -20.13 -65.84
N ASP A 3 17.33 -20.70 -66.02
CA ASP A 3 16.10 -20.21 -65.40
C ASP A 3 16.26 -20.36 -63.87
N SER A 4 16.34 -19.23 -63.16
CA SER A 4 16.54 -19.22 -61.70
C SER A 4 15.33 -18.64 -60.99
N GLU A 5 15.08 -19.10 -59.76
CA GLU A 5 14.05 -18.59 -58.85
C GLU A 5 14.13 -17.06 -58.71
N TYR A 6 15.36 -16.52 -58.64
CA TYR A 6 15.61 -15.08 -58.57
C TYR A 6 15.20 -14.33 -59.84
N ALA A 7 15.55 -14.86 -61.02
CA ALA A 7 15.15 -14.26 -62.31
C ALA A 7 13.63 -14.24 -62.48
N ARG A 8 12.94 -15.33 -62.09
CA ARG A 8 11.48 -15.43 -62.15
C ARG A 8 10.79 -14.48 -61.17
N SER A 9 11.27 -14.39 -59.92
CA SER A 9 10.75 -13.43 -58.93
C SER A 9 10.92 -11.97 -59.39
N THR A 10 12.03 -11.67 -60.07
CA THR A 10 12.32 -10.33 -60.62
C THR A 10 11.36 -9.98 -61.76
N LEU A 11 11.08 -10.91 -62.69
CA LEU A 11 10.11 -10.70 -63.77
C LEU A 11 8.69 -10.48 -63.25
N ILE A 12 8.27 -11.24 -62.23
CA ILE A 12 6.96 -11.06 -61.58
C ILE A 12 6.89 -9.68 -60.91
N SER A 13 7.94 -9.28 -60.19
CA SER A 13 8.02 -7.97 -59.55
C SER A 13 8.03 -6.82 -60.55
N TYR A 14 8.71 -6.98 -61.69
CA TYR A 14 8.74 -6.01 -62.77
C TYR A 14 7.34 -5.81 -63.37
N ALA A 15 6.65 -6.89 -63.72
CA ALA A 15 5.28 -6.84 -64.25
C ALA A 15 4.30 -6.24 -63.24
N ALA A 16 4.40 -6.62 -61.96
CA ALA A 16 3.59 -6.07 -60.87
C ALA A 16 3.76 -4.55 -60.70
N ARG A 17 5.01 -4.05 -60.74
CA ARG A 17 5.32 -2.61 -60.57
C ARG A 17 4.84 -1.76 -61.74
N HIS A 18 4.84 -2.30 -62.95
CA HIS A 18 4.37 -1.60 -64.16
C HIS A 18 2.86 -1.79 -64.40
N GLY A 19 2.16 -2.41 -63.44
CA GLY A 19 0.71 -2.57 -63.51
C GLY A 19 0.27 -3.57 -64.58
N ASP A 20 1.07 -4.55 -65.00
CA ASP A 20 0.63 -5.66 -65.84
C ASP A 20 0.34 -6.91 -65.00
N LEU A 21 -0.91 -7.02 -64.53
CA LEU A 21 -1.34 -8.15 -63.70
C LEU A 21 -1.35 -9.46 -64.48
N GLN A 22 -1.71 -9.42 -65.77
CA GLN A 22 -1.81 -10.63 -66.60
C GLN A 22 -0.42 -11.21 -66.87
N ALA A 23 0.59 -10.38 -67.12
CA ALA A 23 1.99 -10.84 -67.18
C ALA A 23 2.47 -11.34 -65.81
N SER A 24 2.20 -10.62 -64.72
CA SER A 24 2.62 -11.02 -63.36
C SER A 24 2.07 -12.41 -62.97
N LEU A 25 0.78 -12.69 -63.23
CA LEU A 25 0.16 -13.97 -62.92
C LEU A 25 0.57 -15.09 -63.89
N ARG A 26 0.82 -14.78 -65.17
CA ARG A 26 1.40 -15.74 -66.12
C ARG A 26 2.80 -16.17 -65.70
N HIS A 27 3.67 -15.23 -65.32
CA HIS A 27 5.02 -15.55 -64.85
C HIS A 27 5.01 -16.31 -63.52
N LEU A 28 4.06 -16.01 -62.61
CA LEU A 28 3.89 -16.81 -61.39
C LEU A 28 3.47 -18.25 -61.71
N ARG A 29 2.52 -18.47 -62.63
CA ARG A 29 2.10 -19.82 -63.05
C ARG A 29 3.25 -20.61 -63.67
N GLN A 30 4.03 -19.98 -64.56
CA GLN A 30 5.20 -20.62 -65.14
C GLN A 30 6.26 -20.96 -64.07
N ALA A 31 6.45 -20.09 -63.07
CA ALA A 31 7.35 -20.39 -61.95
C ALA A 31 6.82 -21.55 -61.09
N GLU A 32 5.50 -21.69 -60.92
CA GLU A 32 4.88 -22.82 -60.23
C GLU A 32 5.04 -24.15 -60.96
N GLU A 33 4.91 -24.16 -62.29
CA GLU A 33 5.11 -25.34 -63.14
C GLU A 33 6.56 -25.84 -63.07
N LEU A 34 7.51 -24.91 -62.95
CA LEU A 34 8.94 -25.21 -62.84
C LEU A 34 9.42 -25.43 -61.39
N ASN A 35 8.53 -25.32 -60.40
CA ASN A 35 8.86 -25.32 -58.96
C ASN A 35 9.95 -24.30 -58.54
N LEU A 36 10.01 -23.15 -59.23
CA LEU A 36 10.95 -22.05 -58.97
C LEU A 36 10.25 -20.88 -58.26
N THR A 37 9.39 -21.16 -57.27
CA THR A 37 8.61 -20.14 -56.56
C THR A 37 9.20 -19.76 -55.21
N SER A 38 9.20 -18.45 -54.91
CA SER A 38 9.70 -17.87 -53.66
C SER A 38 8.63 -17.06 -52.92
N CYS A 39 8.84 -16.77 -51.63
CA CYS A 39 7.98 -15.82 -50.88
C CYS A 39 7.90 -14.46 -51.59
N ALA A 40 8.99 -13.99 -52.18
CA ALA A 40 9.04 -12.73 -52.93
C ALA A 40 8.16 -12.76 -54.20
N ALA A 41 8.14 -13.88 -54.93
CA ALA A 41 7.28 -14.06 -56.10
C ALA A 41 5.79 -13.98 -55.75
N TYR A 42 5.36 -14.64 -54.68
CA TYR A 42 3.98 -14.56 -54.19
C TYR A 42 3.63 -13.18 -53.64
N THR A 43 4.55 -12.55 -52.91
CA THR A 43 4.36 -11.20 -52.36
C THR A 43 4.10 -10.19 -53.47
N ALA A 44 4.90 -10.20 -54.54
CA ALA A 44 4.73 -9.30 -55.68
C ALA A 44 3.38 -9.47 -56.38
N ALA A 45 2.94 -10.73 -56.60
CA ALA A 45 1.64 -11.02 -57.20
C ALA A 45 0.46 -10.62 -56.30
N ILE A 46 0.56 -10.86 -54.99
CA ILE A 46 -0.43 -10.45 -53.99
C ILE A 46 -0.56 -8.92 -53.94
N HIS A 47 0.56 -8.19 -53.99
CA HIS A 47 0.55 -6.73 -54.07
C HIS A 47 -0.12 -6.23 -55.36
N ALA A 48 0.17 -6.84 -56.52
CA ALA A 48 -0.47 -6.48 -57.80
C ALA A 48 -1.99 -6.67 -57.77
N LEU A 49 -2.47 -7.79 -57.19
CA LEU A 49 -3.90 -8.07 -57.01
C LEU A 49 -4.57 -7.12 -56.01
N ALA A 50 -3.89 -6.84 -54.88
CA ALA A 50 -4.38 -5.92 -53.87
C ALA A 50 -4.44 -4.47 -54.38
N ALA A 51 -3.57 -4.07 -55.33
CA ALA A 51 -3.61 -2.77 -55.99
C ALA A 51 -4.80 -2.62 -56.95
N ARG A 52 -5.29 -3.72 -57.53
CA ARG A 52 -6.45 -3.76 -58.44
C ARG A 52 -7.78 -4.09 -57.76
N ALA A 53 -7.84 -3.97 -56.44
CA ALA A 53 -9.03 -4.31 -55.64
C ALA A 53 -9.55 -5.76 -55.88
N GLN A 54 -8.64 -6.71 -56.09
CA GLN A 54 -8.95 -8.16 -56.18
C GLN A 54 -8.42 -8.94 -54.94
N PRO A 55 -8.89 -8.62 -53.72
CA PRO A 55 -8.31 -9.17 -52.50
C PRO A 55 -8.62 -10.65 -52.27
N MET A 56 -9.71 -11.18 -52.84
CA MET A 56 -10.06 -12.60 -52.71
C MET A 56 -9.09 -13.50 -53.47
N GLU A 57 -8.65 -13.07 -54.65
CA GLU A 57 -7.60 -13.75 -55.41
C GLU A 57 -6.24 -13.61 -54.72
N ALA A 58 -5.95 -12.46 -54.11
CA ALA A 58 -4.73 -12.27 -53.32
C ALA A 58 -4.67 -13.25 -52.13
N LEU A 59 -5.78 -13.44 -51.42
CA LEU A 59 -5.88 -14.39 -50.31
C LEU A 59 -5.84 -15.85 -50.76
N SER A 60 -6.35 -16.18 -51.96
CA SER A 60 -6.22 -17.52 -52.52
C SER A 60 -4.77 -17.83 -52.92
N LEU A 61 -4.03 -16.86 -53.45
CA LEU A 61 -2.59 -16.97 -53.69
C LEU A 61 -1.80 -17.18 -52.39
N PHE A 62 -2.13 -16.48 -51.31
CA PHE A 62 -1.50 -16.71 -50.01
C PHE A 62 -1.73 -18.14 -49.50
N LYS A 63 -2.96 -18.66 -49.61
CA LYS A 63 -3.26 -20.06 -49.24
C LYS A 63 -2.47 -21.06 -50.10
N ARG A 64 -2.32 -20.79 -51.40
CA ARG A 64 -1.49 -21.58 -52.31
C ARG A 64 -0.02 -21.55 -51.90
N ALA A 65 0.52 -20.38 -51.59
CA ALA A 65 1.89 -20.21 -51.12
C ALA A 65 2.15 -21.04 -49.85
N ARG A 66 1.23 -21.03 -48.89
CA ARG A 66 1.33 -21.81 -47.65
C ARG A 66 1.36 -23.32 -47.85
N ASN A 67 0.72 -23.81 -48.91
CA ASN A 67 0.70 -25.24 -49.20
C ASN A 67 1.92 -25.70 -50.01
N ARG A 68 2.62 -24.79 -50.70
CA ARG A 68 3.73 -25.11 -51.60
C ARG A 68 5.11 -24.74 -51.04
N LEU A 69 5.19 -23.69 -50.24
CA LEU A 69 6.45 -23.20 -49.68
C LEU A 69 6.75 -23.90 -48.35
N ALA A 70 8.02 -24.26 -48.14
CA ALA A 70 8.49 -24.88 -46.89
C ALA A 70 8.44 -23.92 -45.69
N SER A 71 8.58 -22.61 -45.94
CA SER A 71 8.43 -21.57 -44.93
C SER A 71 7.85 -20.29 -45.55
N ILE A 72 7.11 -19.53 -44.74
CA ILE A 72 6.56 -18.22 -45.10
C ILE A 72 7.32 -17.15 -44.32
N ASP A 73 7.69 -16.05 -44.98
CA ASP A 73 8.34 -14.91 -44.33
C ASP A 73 7.33 -13.84 -43.87
N ALA A 74 7.83 -12.86 -43.11
CA ALA A 74 7.02 -11.77 -42.58
C ALA A 74 6.41 -10.90 -43.70
N GLU A 75 7.08 -10.76 -44.85
CA GLU A 75 6.63 -9.89 -45.94
C GLU A 75 5.40 -10.46 -46.64
N LEU A 76 5.37 -11.78 -46.86
CA LEU A 76 4.23 -12.46 -47.43
C LEU A 76 3.00 -12.43 -46.50
N TYR A 77 3.21 -12.54 -45.17
CA TYR A 77 2.14 -12.31 -44.18
C TYR A 77 1.62 -10.86 -44.23
N ARG A 78 2.50 -9.86 -44.29
CA ARG A 78 2.12 -8.45 -44.40
C ARG A 78 1.28 -8.19 -45.66
N ALA A 79 1.71 -8.71 -46.80
CA ALA A 79 1.00 -8.57 -48.07
C ALA A 79 -0.42 -9.15 -47.99
N ALA A 80 -0.58 -10.33 -47.38
CA ALA A 80 -1.88 -10.97 -47.21
C ALA A 80 -2.79 -10.25 -46.21
N ILE A 81 -2.25 -9.77 -45.09
CA ILE A 81 -3.01 -9.01 -44.09
C ILE A 81 -3.48 -7.68 -44.68
N ARG A 82 -2.63 -6.99 -45.45
CA ARG A 82 -3.01 -5.75 -46.15
C ARG A 82 -4.08 -5.99 -47.21
N ALA A 83 -3.99 -7.10 -47.95
CA ALA A 83 -5.03 -7.51 -48.91
C ALA A 83 -6.37 -7.80 -48.21
N ALA A 84 -6.37 -8.52 -47.08
CA ALA A 84 -7.56 -8.73 -46.25
C ALA A 84 -8.13 -7.41 -45.70
N GLY A 85 -7.24 -6.48 -45.34
CA GLY A 85 -7.58 -5.14 -44.86
C GLY A 85 -8.36 -4.33 -45.88
N ARG A 86 -7.86 -4.23 -47.11
CA ARG A 86 -8.56 -3.55 -48.21
C ARG A 86 -9.90 -4.19 -48.58
N ALA A 87 -10.10 -5.45 -48.22
CA ALA A 87 -11.36 -6.17 -48.42
C ALA A 87 -12.39 -5.96 -47.30
N GLY A 88 -12.06 -5.20 -46.25
CA GLY A 88 -12.93 -5.06 -45.07
C GLY A 88 -13.10 -6.37 -44.27
N ARG A 89 -12.21 -7.35 -44.45
CA ARG A 89 -12.35 -8.69 -43.85
C ARG A 89 -11.59 -8.80 -42.53
N LEU A 90 -12.14 -8.18 -41.49
CA LEU A 90 -11.53 -8.11 -40.15
C LEU A 90 -11.15 -9.47 -39.57
N GLN A 91 -12.06 -10.46 -39.60
CA GLN A 91 -11.80 -11.79 -39.05
C GLN A 91 -10.64 -12.50 -39.76
N THR A 92 -10.53 -12.33 -41.08
CA THR A 92 -9.44 -12.90 -41.86
C THR A 92 -8.12 -12.21 -41.53
N ALA A 93 -8.09 -10.88 -41.46
CA ALA A 93 -6.89 -10.13 -41.09
C ALA A 93 -6.38 -10.50 -39.67
N LEU A 94 -7.28 -10.65 -38.70
CA LEU A 94 -6.93 -11.08 -37.33
C LEU A 94 -6.42 -12.53 -37.29
N SER A 95 -7.04 -13.45 -38.03
CA SER A 95 -6.59 -14.84 -38.11
C SER A 95 -5.18 -14.96 -38.72
N LEU A 96 -4.86 -14.12 -39.72
CA LEU A 96 -3.54 -14.10 -40.36
C LEU A 96 -2.48 -13.53 -39.41
N LEU A 97 -2.82 -12.47 -38.67
CA LEU A 97 -1.93 -11.90 -37.65
C LEU A 97 -1.68 -12.87 -36.49
N HIS A 98 -2.70 -13.62 -36.07
CA HIS A 98 -2.56 -14.65 -35.04
C HIS A 98 -1.69 -15.81 -35.54
N SER A 99 -1.95 -16.29 -36.75
CA SER A 99 -1.16 -17.35 -37.38
C SER A 99 0.32 -16.96 -37.55
N ALA A 100 0.62 -15.70 -37.87
CA ALA A 100 2.01 -15.22 -37.91
C ALA A 100 2.68 -15.30 -36.53
N ARG A 101 1.97 -14.92 -35.47
CA ARG A 101 2.48 -14.97 -34.08
C ARG A 101 2.70 -16.38 -33.56
N GLU A 102 1.78 -17.31 -33.84
CA GLU A 102 1.96 -18.72 -33.48
C GLU A 102 3.16 -19.35 -34.18
N GLY A 103 3.48 -18.90 -35.40
CA GLY A 103 4.66 -19.29 -36.15
C GLY A 103 5.95 -18.54 -35.76
N GLY A 104 5.93 -17.68 -34.73
CA GLY A 104 7.10 -16.90 -34.30
C GLY A 104 7.49 -15.75 -35.23
N ILE A 105 6.61 -15.34 -36.14
CA ILE A 105 6.87 -14.29 -37.15
C ILE A 105 6.21 -12.98 -36.71
N ASP A 106 7.02 -11.92 -36.52
CA ASP A 106 6.50 -10.58 -36.26
C ASP A 106 6.12 -9.87 -37.56
N ALA A 107 4.81 -9.68 -37.77
CA ALA A 107 4.27 -8.99 -38.93
C ALA A 107 4.60 -7.48 -38.93
N GLY A 108 5.03 -6.90 -37.80
CA GLY A 108 5.40 -5.48 -37.70
C GLY A 108 4.24 -4.50 -37.94
N GLU A 109 4.57 -3.21 -38.05
CA GLU A 109 3.63 -2.09 -38.16
C GLU A 109 2.64 -2.24 -39.32
N HIS A 110 3.10 -2.69 -40.49
CA HIS A 110 2.26 -2.89 -41.68
C HIS A 110 1.26 -4.05 -41.53
N GLY A 111 1.53 -5.02 -40.65
CA GLY A 111 0.55 -6.06 -40.29
C GLY A 111 -0.62 -5.47 -39.48
N PHE A 112 -0.33 -4.56 -38.54
CA PHE A 112 -1.37 -3.86 -37.78
C PHE A 112 -2.12 -2.83 -38.63
N GLU A 113 -1.43 -2.13 -39.53
CA GLU A 113 -2.01 -1.22 -40.52
C GLU A 113 -3.08 -1.94 -41.37
N GLY A 114 -2.80 -3.17 -41.82
CA GLY A 114 -3.77 -3.98 -42.56
C GLY A 114 -5.01 -4.36 -41.73
N VAL A 115 -4.88 -4.60 -40.43
CA VAL A 115 -6.02 -4.83 -39.53
C VAL A 115 -6.84 -3.55 -39.33
N LEU A 116 -6.19 -2.38 -39.24
CA LEU A 116 -6.88 -1.09 -39.17
C LEU A 116 -7.68 -0.81 -40.44
N TYR A 117 -7.10 -1.06 -41.62
CA TYR A 117 -7.84 -0.97 -42.88
C TYR A 117 -9.02 -1.94 -42.89
N ALA A 118 -8.86 -3.16 -42.36
CA ALA A 118 -9.96 -4.13 -42.26
C ALA A 118 -11.13 -3.62 -41.41
N CYS A 119 -10.84 -2.87 -40.34
CA CYS A 119 -11.86 -2.21 -39.52
C CYS A 119 -12.52 -1.04 -40.26
N ALA A 120 -11.73 -0.21 -40.94
CA ALA A 120 -12.22 0.98 -41.65
C ALA A 120 -13.11 0.64 -42.85
N TYR A 121 -12.82 -0.45 -43.55
CA TYR A 121 -13.57 -0.90 -44.73
C TYR A 121 -14.59 -2.01 -44.43
N ALA A 122 -14.85 -2.35 -43.16
CA ALA A 122 -15.84 -3.35 -42.79
C ALA A 122 -17.28 -2.85 -43.06
N PRO A 123 -18.18 -3.69 -43.60
CA PRO A 123 -19.52 -3.26 -44.01
C PRO A 123 -20.50 -2.91 -42.87
N ALA A 124 -20.11 -3.06 -41.59
CA ALA A 124 -20.89 -2.57 -40.45
C ALA A 124 -20.01 -2.32 -39.20
N PRO A 125 -20.16 -1.18 -38.51
CA PRO A 125 -19.55 -0.97 -37.20
C PRO A 125 -20.28 -1.84 -36.16
N THR A 126 -19.61 -2.85 -35.65
CA THR A 126 -20.04 -3.58 -34.45
C THR A 126 -19.36 -2.99 -33.22
N HIS A 127 -20.01 -3.05 -32.05
CA HIS A 127 -19.39 -2.68 -30.77
C HIS A 127 -18.03 -3.38 -30.54
N ARG A 128 -17.85 -4.58 -31.12
CA ARG A 128 -16.62 -5.35 -31.10
C ARG A 128 -15.51 -4.74 -31.99
N SER A 129 -15.85 -4.16 -33.15
CA SER A 129 -14.88 -3.46 -34.01
C SER A 129 -14.42 -2.14 -33.42
N GLU A 130 -15.27 -1.39 -32.71
CA GLU A 130 -14.84 -0.20 -31.96
C GLU A 130 -13.90 -0.54 -30.80
N GLN A 131 -14.23 -1.55 -29.99
CA GLN A 131 -13.34 -2.02 -28.92
C GLN A 131 -11.99 -2.53 -29.45
N LEU A 132 -11.99 -3.19 -30.61
CA LEU A 132 -10.78 -3.65 -31.29
C LEU A 132 -9.96 -2.48 -31.86
N LEU A 133 -10.61 -1.46 -32.41
CA LEU A 133 -9.97 -0.22 -32.86
C LEU A 133 -9.31 0.52 -31.69
N THR A 134 -9.99 0.67 -30.56
CA THR A 134 -9.42 1.30 -29.35
C THR A 134 -8.23 0.50 -28.81
N ARG A 135 -8.33 -0.84 -28.75
CA ARG A 135 -7.21 -1.69 -28.32
C ARG A 135 -6.05 -1.67 -29.32
N ALA A 136 -6.32 -1.72 -30.62
CA ALA A 136 -5.30 -1.67 -31.66
C ALA A 136 -4.60 -0.31 -31.70
N PHE A 137 -5.34 0.78 -31.51
CA PHE A 137 -4.80 2.14 -31.40
C PHE A 137 -3.89 2.30 -30.19
N VAL A 138 -4.27 1.77 -29.02
CA VAL A 138 -3.41 1.74 -27.82
C VAL A 138 -2.14 0.91 -28.04
N VAL A 139 -2.24 -0.24 -28.71
CA VAL A 139 -1.09 -1.10 -29.03
C VAL A 139 -0.17 -0.44 -30.06
N LEU A 140 -0.71 0.23 -31.08
CA LEU A 140 0.06 0.99 -32.07
C LEU A 140 0.71 2.23 -31.46
N GLN A 141 0.02 2.98 -30.59
CA GLN A 141 0.62 4.09 -29.84
C GLN A 141 1.79 3.60 -28.99
N ALA A 142 1.64 2.45 -28.31
CA ALA A 142 2.73 1.85 -27.53
C ALA A 142 3.90 1.38 -28.42
N ALA A 143 3.62 0.75 -29.57
CA ALA A 143 4.66 0.28 -30.50
C ALA A 143 5.39 1.42 -31.23
N ILE A 144 4.68 2.49 -31.61
CA ILE A 144 5.23 3.70 -32.22
C ILE A 144 6.06 4.48 -31.20
N TRP A 145 5.58 4.64 -29.95
CA TRP A 145 6.37 5.26 -28.87
C TRP A 145 7.63 4.47 -28.50
N GLN A 146 7.60 3.14 -28.60
CA GLN A 146 8.80 2.32 -28.39
C GLN A 146 9.85 2.44 -29.50
N ARG A 147 9.46 2.78 -30.73
CA ARG A 147 10.39 2.79 -31.86
C ARG A 147 11.12 4.12 -32.10
N GLN A 148 10.61 5.26 -31.60
CA GLN A 148 11.21 6.58 -31.93
C GLN A 148 11.99 7.31 -30.82
N ALA A 149 12.06 6.83 -29.58
CA ALA A 149 12.84 7.52 -28.54
C ALA A 149 13.66 6.56 -27.68
N SER A 150 14.83 7.01 -27.22
CA SER A 150 15.51 6.39 -26.08
C SER A 150 14.56 6.40 -24.88
N ALA A 151 14.35 5.24 -24.26
CA ALA A 151 13.28 5.08 -23.28
C ALA A 151 13.66 5.72 -21.94
N ARG A 152 12.77 6.54 -21.39
CA ARG A 152 12.79 6.95 -19.97
C ARG A 152 11.78 6.08 -19.26
N VAL A 153 12.23 5.26 -18.32
CA VAL A 153 11.39 4.25 -17.69
C VAL A 153 11.35 4.46 -16.20
N LEU A 154 10.18 4.20 -15.63
CA LEU A 154 9.91 4.38 -14.23
C LEU A 154 9.35 3.08 -13.68
N TYR A 155 10.02 2.54 -12.68
CA TYR A 155 9.77 1.22 -12.12
C TYR A 155 9.22 1.32 -10.69
N ALA A 156 8.03 0.77 -10.48
CA ALA A 156 7.45 0.60 -9.15
C ALA A 156 7.95 -0.71 -8.50
N ALA A 157 8.14 -0.74 -7.18
CA ALA A 157 8.65 -1.92 -6.44
C ALA A 157 7.87 -3.23 -6.68
N ALA A 158 8.52 -4.39 -6.43
CA ALA A 158 8.15 -5.77 -6.81
C ALA A 158 6.70 -6.18 -6.52
N THR A 159 6.11 -5.62 -5.48
CA THR A 159 4.67 -5.66 -5.23
C THR A 159 4.20 -4.23 -5.16
N SER A 160 3.52 -3.75 -6.20
CA SER A 160 3.05 -2.37 -6.24
C SER A 160 1.83 -2.18 -5.34
N ASP A 161 1.90 -1.20 -4.47
CA ASP A 161 0.81 -0.60 -3.71
C ASP A 161 0.46 0.79 -4.27
N PHE A 162 -0.39 1.52 -3.56
CA PHE A 162 -0.75 2.86 -4.01
C PHE A 162 0.44 3.79 -4.05
N ASP A 163 1.34 3.78 -3.06
CA ASP A 163 2.46 4.72 -3.00
C ASP A 163 3.45 4.53 -4.15
N SER A 164 3.92 3.30 -4.35
CA SER A 164 4.83 2.97 -5.44
C SER A 164 4.23 3.25 -6.83
N LEU A 165 2.95 2.92 -7.10
CA LEU A 165 2.33 3.24 -8.38
C LEU A 165 2.06 4.74 -8.55
N ALA A 166 1.51 5.40 -7.54
CA ALA A 166 1.14 6.81 -7.64
C ALA A 166 2.37 7.69 -7.80
N ALA A 167 3.44 7.41 -7.05
CA ALA A 167 4.73 8.06 -7.21
C ALA A 167 5.26 7.87 -8.65
N ALA A 168 5.14 6.66 -9.20
CA ALA A 168 5.53 6.39 -10.59
C ALA A 168 4.72 7.19 -11.61
N VAL A 169 3.39 7.24 -11.47
CA VAL A 169 2.51 8.01 -12.36
C VAL A 169 2.79 9.51 -12.26
N GLY A 170 2.91 10.05 -11.04
CA GLY A 170 3.21 11.46 -10.82
C GLY A 170 4.58 11.87 -11.35
N LEU A 171 5.60 11.04 -11.14
CA LEU A 171 6.96 11.32 -11.62
C LEU A 171 7.07 11.18 -13.15
N ALA A 172 6.32 10.25 -13.76
CA ALA A 172 6.19 10.18 -15.22
C ALA A 172 5.55 11.45 -15.79
N LYS A 173 4.54 12.01 -15.11
CA LYS A 173 3.92 13.29 -15.47
C LYS A 173 4.92 14.45 -15.37
N LEU A 174 5.69 14.51 -14.28
CA LEU A 174 6.72 15.54 -14.05
C LEU A 174 7.82 15.52 -15.13
N ARG A 175 8.26 14.33 -15.56
CA ARG A 175 9.32 14.15 -16.56
C ARG A 175 8.85 14.34 -18.01
N GLY A 176 7.54 14.28 -18.25
CA GLY A 176 6.92 14.51 -19.55
C GLY A 176 6.52 13.23 -20.32
N PRO A 177 5.94 13.41 -21.52
CA PRO A 177 5.11 12.40 -22.21
C PRO A 177 5.86 11.15 -22.70
N HIS A 178 7.20 11.17 -22.73
CA HIS A 178 8.04 10.05 -23.16
C HIS A 178 8.43 9.10 -22.02
N THR A 179 7.88 9.30 -20.83
CA THR A 179 8.18 8.48 -19.65
C THR A 179 7.18 7.34 -19.52
N LEU A 180 7.68 6.10 -19.46
CA LEU A 180 6.86 4.90 -19.35
C LEU A 180 6.77 4.44 -17.90
N VAL A 181 5.56 4.21 -17.40
CA VAL A 181 5.33 3.61 -16.08
C VAL A 181 5.30 2.10 -16.22
N VAL A 182 6.16 1.42 -15.46
CA VAL A 182 6.26 -0.03 -15.44
C VAL A 182 5.94 -0.54 -14.04
N THR A 183 4.97 -1.44 -13.97
CA THR A 183 4.67 -2.18 -12.74
C THR A 183 5.12 -3.63 -12.87
N PRO A 184 5.67 -4.24 -11.82
CA PRO A 184 5.84 -5.67 -11.74
C PRO A 184 4.49 -6.39 -11.81
N ALA A 185 4.54 -7.72 -11.99
CA ALA A 185 3.32 -8.53 -12.08
C ALA A 185 2.51 -8.61 -10.77
N GLY A 186 3.06 -8.10 -9.65
CA GLY A 186 2.43 -8.13 -8.32
C GLY A 186 1.80 -6.80 -7.95
N GLU A 187 0.54 -6.83 -7.51
CA GLU A 187 -0.21 -5.68 -6.98
C GLU A 187 -0.81 -6.01 -5.62
N SER A 188 -0.85 -5.03 -4.72
CA SER A 188 -1.59 -5.12 -3.45
C SER A 188 -3.10 -5.32 -3.71
N PRO A 189 -3.85 -5.97 -2.80
CA PRO A 189 -5.28 -6.20 -2.99
C PRO A 189 -6.09 -4.91 -3.21
N ALA A 190 -5.77 -3.85 -2.45
CA ALA A 190 -6.45 -2.57 -2.56
C ALA A 190 -6.16 -1.90 -3.91
N LEU A 191 -4.89 -1.89 -4.34
CA LEU A 191 -4.50 -1.35 -5.63
C LEU A 191 -5.15 -2.12 -6.79
N ARG A 192 -5.16 -3.46 -6.72
CA ARG A 192 -5.78 -4.31 -7.74
C ARG A 192 -7.27 -4.00 -7.89
N ARG A 193 -7.98 -3.83 -6.77
CA ARG A 193 -9.40 -3.44 -6.77
C ARG A 193 -9.60 -2.12 -7.51
N PHE A 194 -8.78 -1.12 -7.20
CA PHE A 194 -8.82 0.17 -7.86
C PHE A 194 -8.51 0.06 -9.38
N LEU A 195 -7.42 -0.61 -9.74
CA LEU A 195 -7.00 -0.74 -11.14
C LEU A 195 -7.96 -1.58 -11.98
N SER A 196 -8.76 -2.48 -11.40
CA SER A 196 -9.74 -3.27 -12.15
C SER A 196 -10.71 -2.41 -12.99
N LEU A 197 -11.02 -1.20 -12.52
CA LEU A 197 -11.88 -0.23 -13.21
C LEU A 197 -11.09 0.95 -13.80
N HIS A 198 -9.96 1.32 -13.19
CA HIS A 198 -9.24 2.56 -13.52
C HIS A 198 -7.97 2.37 -14.35
N ARG A 199 -7.51 1.13 -14.59
CA ARG A 199 -6.25 0.85 -15.31
C ARG A 199 -6.10 1.56 -16.66
N PRO A 200 -7.12 1.70 -17.52
CA PRO A 200 -6.98 2.43 -18.79
C PRO A 200 -6.63 3.92 -18.63
N LEU A 201 -6.86 4.51 -17.46
CA LEU A 201 -6.54 5.91 -17.15
C LEU A 201 -5.04 6.13 -16.93
N PHE A 202 -4.29 5.06 -16.67
CA PHE A 202 -2.87 5.10 -16.36
C PHE A 202 -2.09 4.34 -17.43
N LYS A 203 -1.08 4.98 -18.04
CA LYS A 203 -0.21 4.37 -19.07
C LYS A 203 0.76 3.36 -18.45
N ILE A 204 0.24 2.25 -17.94
CA ILE A 204 0.99 1.22 -17.22
C ILE A 204 1.38 0.07 -18.16
N LEU A 205 2.67 -0.26 -18.18
CA LEU A 205 3.23 -1.39 -18.91
C LEU A 205 3.75 -2.47 -17.97
N GLY A 206 3.82 -3.70 -18.48
CA GLY A 206 4.53 -4.79 -17.82
C GLY A 206 6.03 -4.77 -18.15
N PRO A 207 6.90 -5.40 -17.33
CA PRO A 207 8.35 -5.32 -17.53
C PRO A 207 8.82 -5.91 -18.86
N LYS A 208 8.13 -6.95 -19.35
CA LYS A 208 8.42 -7.61 -20.63
C LYS A 208 8.19 -6.72 -21.85
N ALA A 209 7.46 -5.61 -21.69
CA ALA A 209 7.24 -4.67 -22.78
C ALA A 209 8.44 -3.72 -22.98
N VAL A 210 9.40 -3.68 -22.06
CA VAL A 210 10.52 -2.74 -22.10
C VAL A 210 11.81 -3.46 -22.47
N ASP A 211 12.54 -2.90 -23.43
CA ASP A 211 13.91 -3.29 -23.75
C ASP A 211 14.88 -2.49 -22.86
N PRO A 212 15.58 -3.13 -21.90
CA PRO A 212 16.45 -2.44 -20.97
C PRO A 212 17.67 -1.80 -21.66
N THR A 213 18.10 -2.30 -22.83
CA THR A 213 19.31 -1.81 -23.51
C THR A 213 19.18 -0.38 -24.05
N ARG A 214 17.94 0.14 -24.10
CA ARG A 214 17.62 1.47 -24.65
C ARG A 214 17.27 2.49 -23.56
N LEU A 215 17.53 2.16 -22.29
CA LEU A 215 17.24 3.02 -21.14
C LEU A 215 18.20 4.20 -21.06
N ARG A 216 17.68 5.43 -21.22
CA ARG A 216 18.46 6.64 -20.88
C ARG A 216 18.36 6.98 -19.40
N TRP A 217 17.20 6.73 -18.81
CA TRP A 217 16.94 7.08 -17.43
C TRP A 217 16.01 6.04 -16.81
N LEU A 218 16.34 5.65 -15.58
CA LEU A 218 15.54 4.75 -14.76
C LEU A 218 15.18 5.45 -13.46
N GLY A 219 13.89 5.68 -13.24
CA GLY A 219 13.36 6.10 -11.94
C GLY A 219 12.88 4.90 -11.15
N ILE A 220 13.32 4.76 -9.91
CA ILE A 220 12.90 3.73 -8.97
C ILE A 220 12.19 4.44 -7.83
N VAL A 221 11.00 3.96 -7.47
CA VAL A 221 10.17 4.57 -6.42
C VAL A 221 9.82 3.54 -5.35
N ASP A 222 9.78 4.01 -4.10
CA ASP A 222 9.36 3.26 -2.92
C ASP A 222 10.20 1.98 -2.68
N THR A 223 11.48 2.02 -3.06
CA THR A 223 12.46 1.04 -2.61
C THR A 223 13.88 1.51 -2.85
N VAL A 224 14.75 1.24 -1.88
CA VAL A 224 16.21 1.31 -2.01
C VAL A 224 16.86 -0.07 -2.20
N ARG A 225 16.06 -1.13 -2.41
CA ARG A 225 16.55 -2.51 -2.53
C ARG A 225 16.42 -3.09 -3.94
N SER A 226 17.46 -3.75 -4.41
CA SER A 226 17.58 -4.35 -5.73
C SER A 226 16.73 -5.63 -5.86
N ASP A 227 16.62 -6.42 -4.80
CA ASP A 227 15.77 -7.62 -4.74
C ASP A 227 14.28 -7.27 -4.91
N ARG A 228 13.88 -6.09 -4.45
CA ARG A 228 12.56 -5.50 -4.62
C ARG A 228 12.31 -4.99 -6.04
N LEU A 229 13.25 -5.10 -6.97
CA LEU A 229 13.01 -4.78 -8.39
C LEU A 229 12.52 -6.00 -9.19
N GLY A 230 12.57 -7.22 -8.64
CA GLY A 230 12.07 -8.42 -9.32
C GLY A 230 12.70 -8.63 -10.70
N LEU A 231 11.87 -8.74 -11.76
CA LEU A 231 12.35 -8.93 -13.13
C LEU A 231 13.21 -7.77 -13.66
N ALA A 232 13.14 -6.59 -13.04
CA ALA A 232 13.91 -5.41 -13.42
C ALA A 232 15.20 -5.22 -12.61
N ALA A 233 15.60 -6.18 -11.75
CA ALA A 233 16.80 -6.05 -10.91
C ALA A 233 18.09 -5.77 -11.70
N HIS A 234 18.16 -6.21 -12.96
CA HIS A 234 19.31 -5.96 -13.83
C HIS A 234 19.24 -4.62 -14.60
N TRP A 235 18.11 -3.91 -14.58
CA TRP A 235 17.91 -2.69 -15.38
C TRP A 235 18.82 -1.52 -15.01
N PRO A 236 19.18 -1.28 -13.73
CA PRO A 236 20.11 -0.20 -13.37
C PRO A 236 21.40 -0.24 -14.19
N ALA A 237 21.94 -1.44 -14.47
CA ALA A 237 23.18 -1.61 -15.24
C ALA A 237 23.09 -1.13 -16.71
N TYR A 238 21.89 -0.97 -17.27
CA TYR A 238 21.70 -0.54 -18.66
C TYR A 238 21.31 0.94 -18.79
N ALA A 239 20.90 1.58 -17.69
CA ALA A 239 20.48 2.97 -17.70
C ALA A 239 21.70 3.91 -17.73
N GLN A 240 21.59 5.09 -18.33
CA GLN A 240 22.66 6.11 -18.25
C GLN A 240 22.62 6.88 -16.93
N GLN A 241 21.43 7.02 -16.34
CA GLN A 241 21.18 7.67 -15.05
C GLN A 241 20.08 6.91 -14.31
N VAL A 242 20.26 6.78 -12.99
CA VAL A 242 19.28 6.15 -12.10
C VAL A 242 18.90 7.15 -11.02
N ASP A 243 17.60 7.38 -10.81
CA ASP A 243 17.10 8.13 -9.65
C ASP A 243 16.30 7.19 -8.76
N VAL A 244 16.55 7.22 -7.45
CA VAL A 244 15.79 6.45 -6.45
C VAL A 244 15.06 7.43 -5.54
N TYR A 245 13.77 7.22 -5.36
CA TYR A 245 12.90 7.99 -4.46
C TYR A 245 12.36 7.08 -3.37
N ASP A 246 12.66 7.39 -2.11
CA ASP A 246 12.17 6.63 -0.95
C ASP A 246 11.87 7.59 0.22
N HIS A 247 11.10 7.14 1.20
CA HIS A 247 10.79 7.87 2.43
C HIS A 247 11.27 7.14 3.70
N HIS A 248 11.81 5.93 3.55
CA HIS A 248 12.33 5.12 4.65
C HIS A 248 13.72 5.60 5.13
N ILE A 249 13.74 6.52 6.09
CA ILE A 249 14.98 7.03 6.70
C ILE A 249 15.79 5.89 7.34
N GLY A 250 17.11 5.86 7.08
CA GLY A 250 18.06 4.93 7.72
C GLY A 250 18.24 3.58 7.02
N ARG A 251 17.52 3.30 5.92
CA ARG A 251 17.80 2.13 5.08
C ARG A 251 19.02 2.36 4.19
N VAL A 252 19.89 1.36 4.11
CA VAL A 252 21.03 1.37 3.17
C VAL A 252 20.52 0.99 1.78
N CYS A 253 20.90 1.79 0.79
CA CYS A 253 20.61 1.50 -0.62
C CYS A 253 21.62 0.48 -1.16
N ASP A 254 21.13 -0.63 -1.71
CA ASP A 254 21.95 -1.69 -2.32
C ASP A 254 21.93 -1.65 -3.87
N ILE A 255 21.29 -0.62 -4.44
CA ILE A 255 21.22 -0.41 -5.88
C ILE A 255 22.51 0.30 -6.31
N GLU A 256 23.39 -0.42 -6.99
CA GLU A 256 24.67 0.12 -7.45
C GLU A 256 24.57 0.70 -8.86
N HIS A 257 24.92 1.99 -9.01
CA HIS A 257 25.02 2.65 -10.32
C HIS A 257 25.93 3.89 -10.25
N PRO A 258 26.84 4.14 -11.22
CA PRO A 258 27.78 5.27 -11.17
C PRO A 258 27.11 6.65 -11.19
N ASN A 259 25.98 6.78 -11.87
CA ASN A 259 25.17 8.01 -11.91
C ASN A 259 23.86 7.81 -11.14
N LEU A 260 23.95 7.36 -9.89
CA LEU A 260 22.81 7.23 -9.00
C LEU A 260 22.51 8.54 -8.28
N ASN A 261 21.28 9.03 -8.38
CA ASN A 261 20.75 10.11 -7.57
C ASN A 261 19.75 9.56 -6.54
N LEU A 262 20.15 9.53 -5.27
CA LEU A 262 19.32 9.02 -4.18
C LEU A 262 18.59 10.15 -3.47
N ILE A 263 17.26 10.10 -3.47
CA ILE A 263 16.37 11.07 -2.85
C ILE A 263 15.59 10.35 -1.75
N VAL A 264 15.97 10.61 -0.50
CA VAL A 264 15.29 10.06 0.67
C VAL A 264 14.88 11.20 1.57
N GLU A 265 13.57 11.36 1.80
CA GLU A 265 13.02 12.45 2.59
C GLU A 265 12.12 11.95 3.70
N ARG A 266 12.08 12.68 4.83
CA ARG A 266 11.21 12.35 5.96
C ARG A 266 9.79 12.83 5.67
N VAL A 267 8.97 11.96 5.08
CA VAL A 267 7.55 12.18 4.77
C VAL A 267 6.75 10.89 4.96
N GLY A 268 5.42 11.01 5.02
CA GLY A 268 4.50 9.90 5.20
C GLY A 268 4.45 8.92 4.01
N ALA A 269 4.65 9.41 2.80
CA ALA A 269 4.58 8.65 1.55
C ALA A 269 5.53 9.24 0.48
N VAL A 270 6.08 8.43 -0.42
CA VAL A 270 6.87 8.90 -1.58
C VAL A 270 6.02 9.80 -2.49
N ALA A 271 4.73 9.51 -2.60
CA ALA A 271 3.76 10.36 -3.30
C ALA A 271 3.79 11.82 -2.84
N THR A 272 4.05 12.10 -1.55
CA THR A 272 4.19 13.46 -1.02
C THR A 272 5.35 14.21 -1.68
N ILE A 273 6.52 13.57 -1.80
CA ILE A 273 7.70 14.13 -2.49
C ILE A 273 7.35 14.47 -3.94
N ILE A 274 6.63 13.57 -4.61
CA ILE A 274 6.26 13.74 -6.02
C ILE A 274 5.25 14.87 -6.19
N VAL A 275 4.25 14.97 -5.31
CA VAL A 275 3.24 16.05 -5.31
C VAL A 275 3.89 17.41 -5.12
N GLU A 276 4.82 17.54 -4.17
CA GLU A 276 5.52 18.80 -3.96
C GLU A 276 6.29 19.24 -5.20
N ARG A 277 6.95 18.31 -5.89
CA ARG A 277 7.66 18.60 -7.15
C ARG A 277 6.71 18.97 -8.28
N LEU A 278 5.57 18.28 -8.41
CA LEU A 278 4.52 18.62 -9.38
C LEU A 278 3.98 20.04 -9.14
N ARG A 279 3.73 20.38 -7.87
CA ARG A 279 3.30 21.72 -7.45
C ARG A 279 4.35 22.79 -7.76
N GLN A 280 5.62 22.54 -7.43
CA GLN A 280 6.73 23.46 -7.70
C GLN A 280 6.87 23.78 -9.20
N HIS A 281 6.62 22.80 -10.06
CA HIS A 281 6.71 22.95 -11.53
C HIS A 281 5.35 23.30 -12.18
N ALA A 282 4.31 23.58 -11.38
CA ALA A 282 2.96 23.91 -11.84
C ALA A 282 2.39 22.91 -12.88
N ILE A 283 2.68 21.61 -12.69
CA ILE A 283 2.23 20.56 -13.60
C ILE A 283 0.75 20.23 -13.33
N PRO A 284 -0.15 20.38 -14.33
CA PRO A 284 -1.57 20.10 -14.13
C PRO A 284 -1.83 18.60 -14.01
N LEU A 285 -2.73 18.24 -13.10
CA LEU A 285 -3.21 16.88 -12.90
C LEU A 285 -4.64 16.73 -13.41
N THR A 286 -4.92 15.56 -13.96
CA THR A 286 -6.29 15.11 -14.17
C THR A 286 -6.90 14.63 -12.85
N PRO A 287 -8.24 14.68 -12.68
CA PRO A 287 -8.88 14.16 -11.47
C PRO A 287 -8.49 12.72 -11.10
N PRO A 288 -8.34 11.77 -12.04
CA PRO A 288 -7.85 10.42 -11.73
C PRO A 288 -6.40 10.37 -11.22
N GLU A 289 -5.49 11.18 -11.79
CA GLU A 289 -4.10 11.27 -11.33
C GLU A 289 -4.03 11.87 -9.92
N ALA A 290 -4.79 12.94 -9.66
CA ALA A 290 -4.87 13.55 -8.35
C ALA A 290 -5.46 12.60 -7.29
N THR A 291 -6.46 11.81 -7.68
CA THR A 291 -7.09 10.79 -6.82
C THR A 291 -6.12 9.66 -6.49
N LEU A 292 -5.35 9.18 -7.47
CA LEU A 292 -4.35 8.12 -7.25
C LEU A 292 -3.25 8.57 -6.27
N LEU A 293 -2.72 9.78 -6.45
CA LEU A 293 -1.74 10.38 -5.53
C LEU A 293 -2.32 10.60 -4.13
N ALA A 294 -3.60 10.95 -4.02
CA ALA A 294 -4.26 11.10 -2.72
C ALA A 294 -4.41 9.76 -2.01
N LEU A 295 -4.82 8.71 -2.74
CA LEU A 295 -4.93 7.35 -2.21
C LEU A 295 -3.60 6.80 -1.68
N ALA A 296 -2.49 7.13 -2.33
CA ALA A 296 -1.16 6.81 -1.84
C ALA A 296 -0.87 7.43 -0.49
N ILE A 297 -1.07 8.75 -0.35
CA ILE A 297 -0.83 9.45 0.91
C ILE A 297 -1.78 8.91 2.00
N HIS A 298 -3.06 8.70 1.69
CA HIS A 298 -4.01 8.13 2.65
C HIS A 298 -3.63 6.72 3.11
N SER A 299 -3.17 5.85 2.20
CA SER A 299 -2.74 4.49 2.50
C SER A 299 -1.58 4.47 3.51
N ASP A 300 -0.54 5.26 3.22
CA ASP A 300 0.74 5.14 3.93
C ASP A 300 0.83 6.02 5.18
N THR A 301 -0.09 6.97 5.34
CA THR A 301 -0.23 7.79 6.55
C THR A 301 -1.36 7.33 7.48
N GLY A 302 -2.12 6.30 7.10
CA GLY A 302 -3.33 5.92 7.84
C GLY A 302 -4.35 7.06 7.86
N SER A 303 -4.49 7.77 6.73
CA SER A 303 -5.23 9.03 6.65
C SER A 303 -4.78 10.06 7.70
N LEU A 304 -3.47 10.29 7.75
CA LEU A 304 -2.79 11.24 8.63
C LEU A 304 -2.73 10.88 10.13
N THR A 305 -2.95 9.61 10.48
CA THR A 305 -2.98 9.16 11.88
C THR A 305 -1.74 8.38 12.31
N PHE A 306 -0.92 7.90 11.38
CA PHE A 306 0.30 7.17 11.70
C PHE A 306 1.42 8.10 12.19
N GLU A 307 2.27 7.60 13.09
CA GLU A 307 3.32 8.36 13.80
C GLU A 307 4.35 9.03 12.88
N HIS A 308 4.63 8.45 11.70
CA HIS A 308 5.56 8.99 10.72
C HIS A 308 4.94 10.04 9.77
N THR A 309 3.64 10.32 9.89
CA THR A 309 2.95 11.36 9.12
C THR A 309 3.53 12.74 9.42
N THR A 310 3.67 13.57 8.40
CA THR A 310 4.18 14.94 8.50
C THR A 310 3.16 15.97 8.02
N SER A 311 3.37 17.25 8.35
CA SER A 311 2.55 18.35 7.84
C SER A 311 2.62 18.49 6.30
N ARG A 312 3.70 18.00 5.68
CA ARG A 312 3.88 17.98 4.22
C ARG A 312 2.86 17.07 3.53
N ASP A 313 2.52 15.95 4.16
CA ASP A 313 1.51 15.01 3.65
C ASP A 313 0.12 15.66 3.61
N ALA A 314 -0.24 16.39 4.68
CA ALA A 314 -1.49 17.14 4.75
C ALA A 314 -1.55 18.26 3.69
N ALA A 315 -0.44 18.99 3.49
CA ALA A 315 -0.36 20.04 2.47
C ALA A 315 -0.46 19.46 1.04
N ALA A 316 0.14 18.30 0.79
CA ALA A 316 0.03 17.59 -0.47
C ALA A 316 -1.43 17.14 -0.74
N LEU A 317 -2.10 16.55 0.25
CA LEU A 317 -3.52 16.19 0.13
C LEU A 317 -4.41 17.40 -0.17
N ALA A 318 -4.23 18.51 0.55
CA ALA A 318 -4.98 19.74 0.31
C ALA A 318 -4.80 20.23 -1.14
N TRP A 319 -3.57 20.19 -1.66
CA TRP A 319 -3.29 20.56 -3.04
C TRP A 319 -3.95 19.58 -4.03
N LEU A 320 -3.88 18.27 -3.81
CA LEU A 320 -4.54 17.27 -4.66
C LEU A 320 -6.07 17.43 -4.69
N MET A 321 -6.68 17.74 -3.54
CA MET A 321 -8.11 18.04 -3.44
C MET A 321 -8.49 19.26 -4.28
N SER A 322 -7.67 20.32 -4.26
CA SER A 322 -7.89 21.49 -5.13
C SER A 322 -7.76 21.19 -6.62
N HIS A 323 -7.09 20.08 -6.99
CA HIS A 323 -6.94 19.60 -8.37
C HIS A 323 -7.94 18.49 -8.73
N GLY A 324 -9.02 18.36 -7.96
CA GLY A 324 -10.13 17.46 -8.28
C GLY A 324 -9.95 16.01 -7.83
N ALA A 325 -9.10 15.74 -6.84
CA ALA A 325 -9.07 14.42 -6.23
C ALA A 325 -10.47 14.02 -5.71
N ILE A 326 -10.95 12.85 -6.13
CA ILE A 326 -12.34 12.44 -5.99
C ILE A 326 -12.55 11.80 -4.62
N GLN A 327 -13.20 12.52 -3.71
CA GLN A 327 -13.42 12.08 -2.32
C GLN A 327 -14.17 10.75 -2.21
N ARG A 328 -15.16 10.50 -3.08
CA ARG A 328 -15.89 9.23 -3.10
C ARG A 328 -14.94 8.05 -3.37
N SER A 329 -14.04 8.19 -4.35
CA SER A 329 -13.04 7.16 -4.66
C SER A 329 -12.04 7.00 -3.50
N ILE A 330 -11.60 8.10 -2.88
CA ILE A 330 -10.71 8.03 -1.71
C ILE A 330 -11.37 7.20 -0.61
N SER A 331 -12.62 7.49 -0.24
CA SER A 331 -13.35 6.75 0.79
C SER A 331 -13.57 5.28 0.44
N GLU A 332 -13.79 4.94 -0.83
CA GLU A 332 -14.02 3.56 -1.28
C GLU A 332 -12.73 2.71 -1.29
N PHE A 333 -11.58 3.32 -1.57
CA PHE A 333 -10.32 2.60 -1.80
C PHE A 333 -9.26 2.78 -0.70
N SER A 334 -9.42 3.75 0.21
CA SER A 334 -8.51 3.96 1.35
C SER A 334 -8.58 2.82 2.37
N HIS A 335 -9.76 2.20 2.52
CA HIS A 335 -9.97 1.13 3.48
C HIS A 335 -9.70 -0.25 2.86
N THR A 336 -8.97 -1.07 3.61
CA THR A 336 -8.79 -2.48 3.27
C THR A 336 -10.05 -3.23 3.66
N LEU A 337 -10.80 -3.71 2.67
CA LEU A 337 -11.94 -4.59 2.92
C LEU A 337 -11.42 -5.96 3.34
N LEU A 338 -11.95 -6.50 4.43
CA LEU A 338 -11.67 -7.87 4.85
C LEU A 338 -12.35 -8.85 3.89
N SER A 339 -11.64 -9.89 3.47
CA SER A 339 -12.25 -11.02 2.75
C SER A 339 -13.23 -11.77 3.66
N ASP A 340 -14.15 -12.56 3.09
CA ASP A 340 -15.11 -13.36 3.87
C ASP A 340 -14.42 -14.29 4.88
N GLU A 341 -13.27 -14.86 4.49
CA GLU A 341 -12.44 -15.68 5.39
C GLU A 341 -11.84 -14.83 6.53
N GLN A 342 -11.35 -13.62 6.24
CA GLN A 342 -10.86 -12.69 7.25
C GLN A 342 -11.97 -12.18 8.18
N GLN A 343 -13.17 -11.90 7.66
CA GLN A 343 -14.34 -11.49 8.46
C GLN A 343 -14.77 -12.62 9.40
N THR A 344 -14.76 -13.87 8.92
CA THR A 344 -15.05 -15.06 9.73
C THR A 344 -14.02 -15.22 10.85
N VAL A 345 -12.72 -15.05 10.53
CA VAL A 345 -11.64 -15.10 11.52
C VAL A 345 -11.76 -13.94 12.52
N LEU A 346 -12.09 -12.72 12.07
CA LEU A 346 -12.31 -11.57 12.95
C LEU A 346 -13.47 -11.84 13.93
N SER A 347 -14.62 -12.30 13.43
CA SER A 347 -15.77 -12.63 14.27
C SER A 347 -15.45 -13.74 15.27
N THR A 348 -14.75 -14.79 14.82
CA THR A 348 -14.32 -15.89 15.69
C THR A 348 -13.30 -15.41 16.73
N ALA A 349 -12.40 -14.53 16.34
CA ALA A 349 -11.42 -13.93 17.23
C ALA A 349 -12.12 -13.11 18.31
N LEU A 350 -13.01 -12.19 17.95
CA LEU A 350 -13.73 -11.32 18.90
C LEU A 350 -14.56 -12.12 19.92
N SER A 351 -15.14 -13.25 19.52
CA SER A 351 -15.93 -14.12 20.42
C SER A 351 -15.08 -14.98 21.37
N ASN A 352 -13.80 -15.22 21.08
CA ASN A 352 -12.95 -16.17 21.80
C ASN A 352 -11.71 -15.53 22.47
N ILE A 353 -11.71 -14.20 22.65
CA ILE A 353 -10.58 -13.48 23.23
C ILE A 353 -10.32 -13.95 24.66
N LYS A 354 -9.11 -14.45 24.91
CA LYS A 354 -8.59 -14.67 26.26
C LYS A 354 -7.80 -13.46 26.70
N ARG A 355 -8.30 -12.75 27.71
CA ARG A 355 -7.69 -11.52 28.24
C ARG A 355 -6.88 -11.80 29.50
N HIS A 356 -5.78 -11.09 29.64
CA HIS A 356 -4.90 -11.05 30.80
C HIS A 356 -4.66 -9.56 31.11
N HIS A 357 -4.96 -9.15 32.34
CA HIS A 357 -4.68 -7.81 32.80
C HIS A 357 -3.37 -7.81 33.58
N VAL A 358 -2.36 -7.10 33.10
CA VAL A 358 -1.03 -7.05 33.72
C VAL A 358 -0.59 -5.59 33.82
N ASN A 359 -0.38 -5.10 35.05
CA ASN A 359 0.16 -3.75 35.29
C ASN A 359 -0.59 -2.62 34.55
N GLY A 360 -1.92 -2.74 34.39
CA GLY A 360 -2.74 -1.76 33.67
C GLY A 360 -2.81 -1.94 32.15
N VAL A 361 -2.20 -3.01 31.61
CA VAL A 361 -2.14 -3.34 30.19
C VAL A 361 -3.08 -4.51 29.89
N GLU A 362 -3.97 -4.33 28.91
CA GLU A 362 -4.85 -5.40 28.41
C GLU A 362 -4.12 -6.27 27.38
N VAL A 363 -3.62 -7.43 27.81
CA VAL A 363 -2.95 -8.42 26.96
C VAL A 363 -3.95 -9.49 26.55
N ALA A 364 -3.99 -9.83 25.27
CA ALA A 364 -4.86 -10.88 24.80
C ALA A 364 -4.17 -11.89 23.91
N SER A 365 -4.73 -13.09 23.91
CA SER A 365 -4.32 -14.16 23.04
C SER A 365 -5.48 -14.85 22.37
N LEU A 366 -5.21 -15.30 21.15
CA LEU A 366 -6.20 -15.91 20.28
C LEU A 366 -5.58 -17.05 19.48
N LEU A 367 -6.30 -18.17 19.42
CA LEU A 367 -5.99 -19.29 18.54
C LEU A 367 -7.19 -19.52 17.63
N VAL A 368 -7.06 -19.16 16.36
CA VAL A 368 -8.11 -19.33 15.35
C VAL A 368 -7.74 -20.48 14.42
N ARG A 369 -8.74 -21.27 14.03
CA ARG A 369 -8.60 -22.37 13.08
C ARG A 369 -9.24 -21.98 11.76
N GLY A 370 -8.57 -22.27 10.65
CA GLY A 370 -9.17 -22.09 9.34
C GLY A 370 -8.71 -23.15 8.34
N SER A 371 -9.39 -23.17 7.20
CA SER A 371 -9.29 -24.23 6.19
C SER A 371 -8.14 -24.04 5.20
N SER A 372 -7.60 -22.82 5.13
CA SER A 372 -6.58 -22.44 4.15
C SER A 372 -5.57 -21.46 4.73
N PHE A 373 -4.51 -21.14 3.98
CA PHE A 373 -3.57 -20.09 4.40
C PHE A 373 -4.22 -18.72 4.23
N LEU A 374 -4.45 -18.03 5.34
CA LEU A 374 -5.08 -16.72 5.32
C LEU A 374 -4.05 -15.62 5.06
N LYS A 375 -4.19 -14.91 3.93
CA LYS A 375 -3.40 -13.70 3.64
C LYS A 375 -3.95 -12.52 4.44
N GLY A 376 -3.10 -11.52 4.73
CA GLY A 376 -3.53 -10.27 5.36
C GLY A 376 -3.94 -10.40 6.83
N MET A 377 -3.47 -11.42 7.54
CA MET A 377 -3.73 -11.63 8.97
C MET A 377 -3.32 -10.44 9.85
N SER A 378 -2.36 -9.62 9.39
CA SER A 378 -1.93 -8.41 10.07
C SER A 378 -3.06 -7.38 10.21
N THR A 379 -3.92 -7.27 9.19
CA THR A 379 -5.09 -6.38 9.20
C THR A 379 -6.10 -6.88 10.22
N VAL A 380 -6.42 -8.18 10.20
CA VAL A 380 -7.34 -8.79 11.17
C VAL A 380 -6.84 -8.62 12.61
N ALA A 381 -5.55 -8.82 12.86
CA ALA A 381 -4.97 -8.61 14.19
C ALA A 381 -5.08 -7.14 14.64
N ASN A 382 -4.90 -6.18 13.72
CA ASN A 382 -5.08 -4.76 14.03
C ASN A 382 -6.55 -4.45 14.38
N ASP A 383 -7.50 -4.93 13.57
CA ASP A 383 -8.93 -4.74 13.79
C ASP A 383 -9.37 -5.36 15.13
N VAL A 384 -8.88 -6.56 15.47
CA VAL A 384 -9.17 -7.19 16.78
C VAL A 384 -8.63 -6.32 17.92
N LEU A 385 -7.38 -5.84 17.81
CA LEU A 385 -6.75 -5.01 18.83
C LEU A 385 -7.50 -3.68 19.03
N GLU A 386 -8.00 -3.08 17.95
CA GLU A 386 -8.80 -1.85 17.99
C GLU A 386 -10.21 -2.08 18.54
N ILE A 387 -10.97 -2.99 17.95
CA ILE A 387 -12.38 -3.25 18.28
C ILE A 387 -12.52 -3.77 19.72
N ALA A 388 -11.63 -4.67 20.15
CA ALA A 388 -11.68 -5.22 21.50
C ALA A 388 -11.01 -4.34 22.57
N ASN A 389 -10.49 -3.17 22.18
CA ASN A 389 -9.77 -2.22 23.03
C ASN A 389 -8.61 -2.87 23.81
N LEU A 390 -7.78 -3.62 23.10
CA LEU A 390 -6.62 -4.31 23.66
C LEU A 390 -5.36 -3.46 23.51
N ASP A 391 -4.39 -3.70 24.39
CA ASP A 391 -3.08 -3.07 24.33
C ASP A 391 -2.05 -3.93 23.63
N VAL A 392 -2.11 -5.24 23.87
CA VAL A 392 -1.21 -6.24 23.30
C VAL A 392 -2.04 -7.43 22.81
N LEU A 393 -1.75 -7.92 21.61
CA LEU A 393 -2.42 -9.07 21.02
C LEU A 393 -1.40 -10.05 20.43
N ILE A 394 -1.53 -11.33 20.81
CA ILE A 394 -0.90 -12.46 20.13
C ILE A 394 -1.99 -13.29 19.47
N LEU A 395 -2.04 -13.22 18.14
CA LEU A 395 -2.99 -13.97 17.33
C LEU A 395 -2.27 -15.10 16.60
N MET A 396 -2.69 -16.33 16.88
CA MET A 396 -2.28 -17.52 16.16
C MET A 396 -3.37 -18.03 15.23
N TYR A 397 -2.97 -18.46 14.04
CA TYR A 397 -3.84 -19.05 13.04
C TYR A 397 -3.33 -20.41 12.59
N LEU A 398 -4.15 -21.44 12.79
CA LEU A 398 -3.90 -22.84 12.40
C LEU A 398 -4.54 -23.11 11.04
N ASN A 399 -3.73 -23.43 10.05
CA ASN A 399 -4.20 -23.91 8.75
C ASN A 399 -4.41 -25.42 8.79
N SER A 400 -5.67 -25.87 8.68
CA SER A 400 -6.06 -27.28 8.78
C SER A 400 -5.88 -28.09 7.50
N ARG A 401 -5.28 -27.52 6.43
CA ARG A 401 -5.10 -28.23 5.15
C ARG A 401 -4.08 -29.38 5.27
N THR A 402 -4.56 -30.60 5.42
CA THR A 402 -3.79 -31.83 5.26
C THR A 402 -3.30 -31.94 3.81
N ARG A 403 -2.01 -31.75 3.55
CA ARG A 403 -1.41 -32.19 2.28
C ARG A 403 -1.34 -33.71 2.31
N THR A 404 -2.29 -34.38 1.68
CA THR A 404 -2.07 -35.75 1.20
C THR A 404 -0.91 -35.69 0.21
N ARG A 405 0.27 -36.19 0.61
CA ARG A 405 1.34 -36.51 -0.34
C ARG A 405 0.73 -37.49 -1.34
N LYS A 406 0.60 -37.10 -2.62
CA LYS A 406 0.39 -38.06 -3.72
C LYS A 406 1.64 -38.95 -3.80
N THR A 407 1.70 -40.00 -2.99
CA THR A 407 2.53 -41.17 -3.28
C THR A 407 1.74 -42.04 -4.26
N LYS A 408 2.38 -42.39 -5.38
CA LYS A 408 1.84 -43.35 -6.35
C LYS A 408 1.70 -44.72 -5.66
N ARG A 409 0.48 -45.32 -5.73
CA ARG A 409 0.10 -46.72 -5.40
C ARG A 409 0.34 -47.10 -3.92
N SER A 410 -0.52 -47.80 -3.19
CA SER A 410 -1.62 -48.73 -3.48
C SER A 410 -2.45 -48.98 -2.20
N SER A 411 -3.67 -49.51 -2.39
CA SER A 411 -4.57 -50.18 -1.42
C SER A 411 -5.68 -49.32 -0.75
N PRO A 412 -6.91 -49.88 -0.57
CA PRO A 412 -8.07 -49.16 -0.06
C PRO A 412 -8.07 -49.07 1.48
N PRO A 413 -8.83 -48.13 2.08
CA PRO A 413 -8.69 -47.82 3.51
C PRO A 413 -9.48 -48.80 4.37
N SER A 414 -8.83 -49.32 5.41
CA SER A 414 -9.48 -49.82 6.62
C SER A 414 -9.55 -48.71 7.66
N ASP A 415 -10.69 -48.61 8.33
CA ASP A 415 -11.03 -47.62 9.34
C ASP A 415 -10.05 -47.54 10.54
N GLN A 416 -10.12 -46.38 11.19
CA GLN A 416 -9.93 -46.07 12.62
C GLN A 416 -8.79 -45.10 12.99
N ASN A 417 -9.21 -43.98 13.59
CA ASN A 417 -8.53 -43.15 14.58
C ASN A 417 -7.06 -42.78 14.33
N ASN A 418 -6.81 -41.75 13.51
CA ASN A 418 -5.50 -41.09 13.49
C ASN A 418 -5.59 -39.56 13.38
N SER A 419 -6.52 -38.95 14.13
CA SER A 419 -6.78 -37.50 14.12
C SER A 419 -5.94 -36.69 15.12
N GLN A 420 -4.90 -37.26 15.75
CA GLN A 420 -4.18 -36.59 16.85
C GLN A 420 -2.74 -36.14 16.57
N HIS A 421 -2.13 -36.44 15.41
CA HIS A 421 -0.75 -36.01 15.11
C HIS A 421 -0.57 -35.43 13.71
N THR A 422 -1.57 -34.69 13.21
CA THR A 422 -1.39 -33.97 11.95
C THR A 422 -0.64 -32.66 12.19
N VAL A 423 0.59 -32.57 11.68
CA VAL A 423 1.38 -31.33 11.70
C VAL A 423 0.69 -30.28 10.83
N LYS A 424 0.33 -29.13 11.43
CA LYS A 424 -0.36 -28.02 10.79
C LYS A 424 0.60 -26.85 10.58
N GLN A 425 0.32 -26.01 9.58
CA GLN A 425 1.03 -24.74 9.43
C GLN A 425 0.39 -23.71 10.36
N VAL A 426 1.20 -23.10 11.22
CA VAL A 426 0.79 -22.09 12.19
C VAL A 426 1.41 -20.76 11.81
N SER A 427 0.57 -19.73 11.72
CA SER A 427 0.99 -18.33 11.55
C SER A 427 0.74 -17.57 12.84
N ILE A 428 1.70 -16.79 13.30
CA ILE A 428 1.65 -16.03 14.55
C ILE A 428 1.81 -14.55 14.22
N ILE A 429 0.99 -13.70 14.83
CA ILE A 429 1.08 -12.24 14.73
C ILE A 429 1.05 -11.63 16.11
N GLY A 430 2.04 -10.79 16.39
CA GLY A 430 2.12 -9.95 17.58
C GLY A 430 1.83 -8.50 17.21
N ARG A 431 0.99 -7.83 18.00
CA ARG A 431 0.69 -6.41 17.87
C ARG A 431 0.61 -5.75 19.24
N ALA A 432 1.17 -4.56 19.39
CA ALA A 432 1.07 -3.75 20.60
C ALA A 432 0.81 -2.27 20.25
N ARG A 433 0.06 -1.58 21.11
CA ARG A 433 -0.14 -0.13 21.01
C ARG A 433 1.14 0.62 21.33
N ALA A 434 1.29 1.81 20.75
CA ALA A 434 2.46 2.66 20.98
C ALA A 434 2.66 3.08 22.46
N ARG A 435 1.59 3.09 23.26
CA ARG A 435 1.62 3.42 24.69
C ARG A 435 2.19 2.33 25.60
N VAL A 436 2.41 1.12 25.08
CA VAL A 436 2.91 -0.01 25.87
C VAL A 436 4.43 -0.02 25.81
N ASP A 437 5.07 0.18 26.95
CA ASP A 437 6.53 0.10 27.09
C ASP A 437 6.98 -1.35 27.40
N GLY A 438 8.21 -1.70 27.06
CA GLY A 438 8.86 -2.96 27.43
C GLY A 438 8.54 -4.19 26.56
N ILE A 439 7.44 -4.18 25.80
CA ILE A 439 7.12 -5.27 24.85
C ILE A 439 8.03 -5.21 23.63
N ASP A 440 8.71 -6.33 23.33
CA ASP A 440 9.45 -6.54 22.10
C ASP A 440 9.10 -7.88 21.43
N PHE A 441 8.19 -7.82 20.45
CA PHE A 441 7.80 -8.98 19.66
C PHE A 441 8.90 -9.51 18.73
N SER A 442 9.90 -8.70 18.38
CA SER A 442 11.01 -9.16 17.56
C SER A 442 11.88 -10.15 18.34
N GLU A 443 12.12 -9.87 19.63
CA GLU A 443 12.79 -10.79 20.55
C GLU A 443 11.92 -12.03 20.85
N LEU A 444 10.65 -11.83 21.23
CA LEU A 444 9.74 -12.93 21.57
C LEU A 444 9.61 -13.95 20.44
N PHE A 445 9.52 -13.48 19.19
CA PHE A 445 9.29 -14.36 18.06
C PHE A 445 10.58 -14.91 17.45
N GLN A 446 11.76 -14.45 17.87
CA GLN A 446 13.04 -14.97 17.39
C GLN A 446 13.19 -16.47 17.68
N SER A 447 12.72 -16.91 18.86
CA SER A 447 12.72 -18.31 19.30
C SER A 447 11.92 -19.27 18.38
N VAL A 448 10.99 -18.73 17.58
CA VAL A 448 10.13 -19.47 16.66
C VAL A 448 10.44 -19.16 15.19
N GLY A 449 11.59 -18.53 14.91
CA GLY A 449 12.01 -18.15 13.56
C GLY A 449 11.17 -17.02 12.96
N GLY A 450 10.54 -16.19 13.79
CA GLY A 450 9.83 -14.99 13.37
C GLY A 450 10.72 -13.76 13.21
N GLY A 451 10.10 -12.65 12.80
CA GLY A 451 10.78 -11.36 12.66
C GLY A 451 9.78 -10.20 12.53
N GLY A 452 10.31 -8.98 12.62
CA GLY A 452 9.53 -7.75 12.54
C GLY A 452 10.10 -6.65 13.44
N HIS A 453 9.22 -5.84 14.01
CA HIS A 453 9.55 -4.75 14.93
C HIS A 453 9.02 -5.07 16.34
N ALA A 454 9.54 -4.38 17.35
CA ALA A 454 9.15 -4.54 18.75
C ALA A 454 7.62 -4.51 18.97
N ARG A 455 6.89 -3.65 18.24
CA ARG A 455 5.42 -3.50 18.37
C ARG A 455 4.61 -4.32 17.37
N ALA A 456 5.26 -4.89 16.36
CA ALA A 456 4.59 -5.58 15.26
C ALA A 456 5.53 -6.62 14.64
N ALA A 457 5.33 -7.89 14.97
CA ALA A 457 6.10 -9.00 14.40
C ALA A 457 5.20 -10.12 13.90
N SER A 458 5.78 -11.03 13.14
CA SER A 458 5.11 -12.24 12.66
C SER A 458 6.06 -13.42 12.62
N ALA A 459 5.52 -14.62 12.79
CA ALA A 459 6.24 -15.87 12.67
C ALA A 459 5.40 -16.92 11.93
N SER A 460 6.05 -17.93 11.37
CA SER A 460 5.37 -19.06 10.75
C SER A 460 6.16 -20.34 10.95
N LEU A 461 5.49 -21.37 11.47
CA LEU A 461 6.11 -22.67 11.73
C LEU A 461 5.14 -23.82 11.44
N LYS A 462 5.64 -25.04 11.59
CA LYS A 462 4.85 -26.26 11.46
C LYS A 462 4.94 -27.05 12.75
N CYS A 463 3.81 -27.29 13.39
CA CYS A 463 3.72 -28.00 14.66
C CYS A 463 2.36 -28.70 14.78
N THR A 464 2.20 -29.55 15.79
CA THR A 464 0.88 -30.09 16.14
C THR A 464 0.01 -29.00 16.77
N GLU A 465 -1.29 -29.26 16.88
CA GLU A 465 -2.21 -28.31 17.51
C GLU A 465 -1.92 -28.17 19.01
N GLU A 466 -1.54 -29.26 19.67
CA GLU A 466 -1.14 -29.28 21.08
C GLU A 466 0.12 -28.43 21.30
N GLU A 467 1.13 -28.59 20.44
CA GLU A 467 2.35 -27.79 20.46
C GLU A 467 2.05 -26.30 20.21
N ALA A 468 1.11 -25.98 19.31
CA ALA A 468 0.69 -24.61 19.05
C ALA A 468 0.03 -23.97 20.28
N VAL A 469 -0.86 -24.69 20.98
CA VAL A 469 -1.49 -24.22 22.22
C VAL A 469 -0.44 -23.98 23.31
N GLN A 470 0.50 -24.91 23.50
CA GLN A 470 1.59 -24.77 24.47
C GLN A 470 2.51 -23.60 24.13
N LEU A 471 2.81 -23.40 22.86
CA LEU A 471 3.60 -22.28 22.38
C LEU A 471 2.88 -20.95 22.62
N LEU A 472 1.57 -20.87 22.33
CA LEU A 472 0.77 -19.68 22.60
C LEU A 472 0.82 -19.32 24.09
N HIS A 473 0.62 -20.30 24.97
CA HIS A 473 0.70 -20.08 26.42
C HIS A 473 2.08 -19.58 26.85
N ARG A 474 3.18 -20.13 26.31
CA ARG A 474 4.53 -19.60 26.58
C ARG A 474 4.68 -18.16 26.11
N LEU A 475 4.35 -17.86 24.85
CA LEU A 475 4.52 -16.53 24.29
C LEU A 475 3.72 -15.46 25.05
N ILE A 476 2.53 -15.79 25.56
CA ILE A 476 1.75 -14.88 26.40
C ILE A 476 2.46 -14.66 27.73
N ASN A 477 2.93 -15.72 28.38
CA ASN A 477 3.62 -15.60 29.67
C ASN A 477 4.88 -14.75 29.52
N ASP A 478 5.65 -14.96 28.44
CA ASP A 478 6.85 -14.19 28.13
C ASP A 478 6.49 -12.72 27.82
N ALA A 479 5.44 -12.47 27.03
CA ALA A 479 4.95 -11.11 26.76
C ALA A 479 4.48 -10.40 28.02
N CYS A 480 3.74 -11.10 28.89
CA CYS A 480 3.31 -10.57 30.19
C CYS A 480 4.51 -10.28 31.11
N ALA A 481 5.56 -11.10 31.05
CA ALA A 481 6.78 -10.90 31.84
C ALA A 481 7.64 -9.72 31.34
N GLN A 482 7.56 -9.36 30.06
CA GLN A 482 8.20 -8.17 29.49
C GLN A 482 7.52 -6.86 29.90
N ILE A 483 6.25 -6.90 30.32
CA ILE A 483 5.53 -5.69 30.73
C ILE A 483 6.11 -5.19 32.05
N PRO A 484 6.69 -3.97 32.07
CA PRO A 484 7.34 -3.46 33.26
C PRO A 484 6.32 -3.23 34.38
N ASN A 485 6.80 -3.22 35.61
CA ASN A 485 5.98 -2.77 36.73
C ASN A 485 5.49 -1.35 36.47
N PRO A 486 4.24 -1.04 36.85
CA PRO A 486 3.69 0.27 36.58
C PRO A 486 4.48 1.29 37.39
N LYS A 487 4.82 2.41 36.76
CA LYS A 487 5.48 3.51 37.46
C LYS A 487 4.56 4.01 38.59
N PRO A 488 5.07 4.17 39.82
CA PRO A 488 4.28 4.72 40.91
C PRO A 488 4.01 6.20 40.65
N VAL A 489 2.87 6.71 41.12
CA VAL A 489 2.46 8.10 40.89
C VAL A 489 3.48 9.12 41.42
N ARG A 490 4.28 8.77 42.44
CA ARG A 490 5.34 9.64 42.99
C ARG A 490 6.42 10.08 42.01
N GLU A 491 6.61 9.33 40.92
CA GLU A 491 7.58 9.68 39.86
C GLU A 491 7.02 10.72 38.88
N LEU A 492 5.69 10.86 38.82
CA LEU A 492 5.00 11.70 37.84
C LEU A 492 4.21 12.85 38.48
N MET A 493 3.95 12.80 39.78
CA MET A 493 3.23 13.85 40.50
C MET A 493 4.02 15.16 40.58
N SER A 494 3.28 16.27 40.68
CA SER A 494 3.84 17.56 41.04
C SER A 494 4.14 17.60 42.55
N ARG A 495 5.35 18.04 42.91
CA ARG A 495 5.87 18.10 44.30
C ARG A 495 5.96 19.51 44.88
N GLU A 496 6.00 20.51 44.01
CA GLU A 496 5.90 21.91 44.42
C GLU A 496 4.42 22.17 44.70
N LEU A 497 4.06 22.42 45.96
CA LEU A 497 2.67 22.47 46.42
C LEU A 497 2.31 23.85 46.99
N VAL A 498 1.57 24.62 46.22
CA VAL A 498 0.70 25.73 46.63
C VAL A 498 -0.56 25.16 47.28
N THR A 499 -0.74 25.48 48.56
CA THR A 499 -1.87 25.03 49.39
C THR A 499 -2.44 26.21 50.17
N VAL A 500 -3.64 26.06 50.72
CA VAL A 500 -4.27 27.05 51.60
C VAL A 500 -4.63 26.43 52.95
N LEU A 501 -4.66 27.24 54.00
CA LEU A 501 -5.21 26.85 55.29
C LEU A 501 -6.74 26.97 55.29
N PRO A 502 -7.47 26.16 56.08
CA PRO A 502 -8.93 26.29 56.24
C PRO A 502 -9.37 27.67 56.75
N THR A 503 -8.50 28.35 57.49
CA THR A 503 -8.71 29.71 58.03
C THR A 503 -8.30 30.82 57.06
N SER A 504 -7.64 30.50 55.94
CA SER A 504 -7.33 31.48 54.90
C SER A 504 -8.61 32.04 54.33
N THR A 505 -8.56 33.26 53.79
CA THR A 505 -9.75 33.88 53.21
C THR A 505 -10.00 33.41 51.78
N ILE A 506 -11.24 33.56 51.29
CA ILE A 506 -11.56 33.35 49.87
C ILE A 506 -10.70 34.25 48.97
N SER A 507 -10.38 35.48 49.42
CA SER A 507 -9.49 36.38 48.69
C SER A 507 -8.06 35.81 48.56
N ASP A 508 -7.55 35.15 49.60
CA ASP A 508 -6.22 34.51 49.57
C ASP A 508 -6.23 33.32 48.60
N ALA A 509 -7.27 32.47 48.68
CA ALA A 509 -7.44 31.36 47.75
C ALA A 509 -7.52 31.84 46.30
N ARG A 510 -8.34 32.87 46.01
CA ARG A 510 -8.43 33.47 44.67
C ARG A 510 -7.07 33.96 44.18
N ARG A 511 -6.35 34.70 45.04
CA ARG A 511 -5.04 35.24 44.71
C ARG A 511 -4.07 34.13 44.32
N LEU A 512 -4.00 33.05 45.10
CA LEU A 512 -3.09 31.93 44.82
C LEU A 512 -3.48 31.15 43.56
N ILE A 513 -4.78 30.90 43.35
CA ILE A 513 -5.30 30.28 42.12
C ILE A 513 -4.84 31.07 40.89
N VAL A 514 -5.07 32.39 40.89
CA VAL A 514 -4.72 33.26 39.76
C VAL A 514 -3.21 33.38 39.58
N LEU A 515 -2.47 33.59 40.67
CA LEU A 515 -1.02 33.82 40.62
C LEU A 515 -0.26 32.60 40.09
N HIS A 516 -0.70 31.40 40.45
CA HIS A 516 -0.07 30.14 40.04
C HIS A 516 -0.77 29.47 38.85
N ALA A 517 -1.75 30.14 38.23
CA ALA A 517 -2.55 29.61 37.12
C ALA A 517 -3.14 28.20 37.41
N HIS A 518 -3.50 27.95 38.67
CA HIS A 518 -4.18 26.74 39.09
C HIS A 518 -5.69 26.92 38.99
N GLN A 519 -6.43 25.83 38.90
CA GLN A 519 -7.91 25.88 39.01
C GLN A 519 -8.40 25.40 40.37
N ILE A 520 -7.59 24.62 41.09
CA ILE A 520 -7.95 23.99 42.36
C ILE A 520 -6.73 24.03 43.27
N LEU A 521 -6.97 24.34 44.55
CA LEU A 521 -5.96 24.30 45.60
C LEU A 521 -6.30 23.23 46.64
N PRO A 522 -5.31 22.43 47.07
CA PRO A 522 -5.44 21.62 48.27
C PRO A 522 -5.54 22.49 49.52
N VAL A 523 -6.49 22.16 50.40
CA VAL A 523 -6.63 22.76 51.72
C VAL A 523 -5.97 21.85 52.73
N VAL A 524 -4.99 22.36 53.46
CA VAL A 524 -4.20 21.60 54.45
C VAL A 524 -4.25 22.26 55.83
N ASN A 525 -4.05 21.49 56.89
CA ASN A 525 -3.83 22.06 58.22
C ASN A 525 -2.37 22.52 58.41
N ALA A 526 -2.07 23.14 59.56
CA ALA A 526 -0.71 23.58 59.90
C ALA A 526 0.34 22.45 59.98
N ARG A 527 -0.09 21.18 60.06
CA ARG A 527 0.79 20.00 60.04
C ARG A 527 0.97 19.39 58.64
N GLY A 528 0.36 19.99 57.61
CA GLY A 528 0.39 19.53 56.22
C GLY A 528 -0.62 18.41 55.89
N ALA A 529 -1.57 18.12 56.79
CA ALA A 529 -2.59 17.11 56.53
C ALA A 529 -3.68 17.67 55.62
N LEU A 530 -4.05 16.91 54.58
CA LEU A 530 -5.10 17.26 53.63
C LEU A 530 -6.47 17.27 54.34
N LEU A 531 -7.18 18.40 54.24
CA LEU A 531 -8.52 18.60 54.80
C LEU A 531 -9.61 18.74 53.74
N GLY A 532 -9.24 19.16 52.53
CA GLY A 532 -10.20 19.44 51.47
C GLY A 532 -9.55 19.95 50.18
N LEU A 533 -10.39 20.26 49.20
CA LEU A 533 -10.02 20.99 47.98
C LEU A 533 -10.92 22.22 47.84
N ILE A 534 -10.38 23.31 47.30
CA ILE A 534 -11.18 24.48 46.89
C ILE A 534 -10.86 24.84 45.44
N SER A 535 -11.89 24.95 44.60
CA SER A 535 -11.76 25.33 43.19
C SER A 535 -12.02 26.83 42.97
N MET A 536 -11.59 27.34 41.82
CA MET A 536 -11.96 28.69 41.36
C MET A 536 -13.48 28.84 41.25
N HIS A 537 -14.19 27.78 40.84
CA HIS A 537 -15.64 27.79 40.80
C HIS A 537 -16.26 27.95 42.19
N ASP A 538 -15.68 27.33 43.24
CA ASP A 538 -16.15 27.50 44.62
C ASP A 538 -15.93 28.94 45.11
N VAL A 539 -14.77 29.52 44.79
CA VAL A 539 -14.44 30.93 45.05
C VAL A 539 -15.45 31.87 44.38
N GLU A 540 -15.70 31.70 43.08
CA GLU A 540 -16.67 32.51 42.33
C GLU A 540 -18.12 32.31 42.83
N SER A 541 -18.46 31.09 43.23
CA SER A 541 -19.76 30.77 43.84
C SER A 541 -19.92 31.49 45.19
N ALA A 542 -18.85 31.59 45.98
CA ALA A 542 -18.83 32.36 47.22
C ALA A 542 -19.11 33.84 46.98
N GLU A 543 -18.39 34.44 46.04
CA GLU A 543 -18.53 35.84 45.66
C GLU A 543 -19.93 36.15 45.13
N ARG A 544 -20.48 35.29 44.27
CA ARG A 544 -21.83 35.46 43.72
C ARG A 544 -22.91 35.41 44.79
N LYS A 545 -22.78 34.50 45.76
CA LYS A 545 -23.80 34.26 46.80
C LYS A 545 -23.69 35.21 48.00
N ARG A 546 -22.49 35.74 48.29
CA ARG A 546 -22.23 36.55 49.50
C ARG A 546 -21.70 37.96 49.21
N GLY A 547 -21.49 38.31 47.94
CA GLY A 547 -20.98 39.61 47.53
C GLY A 547 -19.62 39.92 48.15
N VAL A 548 -19.42 41.18 48.55
CA VAL A 548 -18.15 41.67 49.12
C VAL A 548 -17.78 40.94 50.42
N HIS A 549 -18.76 40.42 51.18
CA HIS A 549 -18.48 39.66 52.39
C HIS A 549 -17.74 38.34 52.12
N ALA A 550 -17.88 37.77 50.91
CA ALA A 550 -17.21 36.52 50.53
C ALA A 550 -15.69 36.62 50.72
N TYR A 551 -15.09 37.77 50.39
CA TYR A 551 -13.64 37.95 50.39
C TYR A 551 -12.98 37.69 51.74
N GLN A 552 -13.70 37.89 52.85
CA GLN A 552 -13.19 37.69 54.22
C GLN A 552 -13.63 36.35 54.81
N MET A 553 -14.49 35.59 54.12
CA MET A 553 -14.94 34.29 54.63
C MET A 553 -13.80 33.27 54.61
N PRO A 554 -13.76 32.36 55.59
CA PRO A 554 -12.77 31.30 55.61
C PRO A 554 -13.01 30.28 54.48
N VAL A 555 -11.92 29.78 53.89
CA VAL A 555 -11.93 28.70 52.88
C VAL A 555 -12.70 27.48 53.38
N ALA A 556 -12.62 27.16 54.67
CA ALA A 556 -13.34 26.04 55.28
C ALA A 556 -14.87 26.07 55.07
N ALA A 557 -15.46 27.24 54.86
CA ALA A 557 -16.91 27.36 54.63
C ALA A 557 -17.34 26.97 53.20
N TRP A 558 -16.39 26.83 52.27
CA TRP A 558 -16.64 26.61 50.84
C TRP A 558 -15.85 25.43 50.25
N MET A 559 -14.90 24.86 50.99
CA MET A 559 -14.11 23.73 50.51
C MET A 559 -14.90 22.42 50.47
N HIS A 560 -14.46 21.52 49.59
CA HIS A 560 -14.95 20.14 49.54
C HIS A 560 -14.14 19.27 50.49
N HIS A 561 -14.79 18.62 51.44
CA HIS A 561 -14.13 17.80 52.47
C HIS A 561 -13.91 16.34 52.07
N ASN A 562 -14.77 15.80 51.20
CA ASN A 562 -14.70 14.39 50.76
C ASN A 562 -13.78 14.27 49.54
N VAL A 563 -12.48 14.36 49.79
CA VAL A 563 -11.47 14.34 48.74
C VAL A 563 -10.90 12.94 48.58
N ILE A 564 -11.01 12.40 47.37
CA ILE A 564 -10.33 11.16 47.01
C ILE A 564 -8.82 11.45 46.91
N SER A 565 -8.03 10.62 47.58
CA SER A 565 -6.56 10.69 47.53
C SER A 565 -5.98 9.29 47.45
N VAL A 566 -4.74 9.20 46.96
CA VAL A 566 -4.01 7.93 46.80
C VAL A 566 -2.64 8.00 47.45
N GLY A 567 -2.01 6.84 47.67
CA GLY A 567 -0.65 6.76 48.16
C GLY A 567 0.39 7.02 47.06
N PRO A 568 1.65 7.35 47.41
CA PRO A 568 2.72 7.60 46.45
C PRO A 568 3.08 6.39 45.58
N ASP A 569 2.86 5.18 46.09
CA ASP A 569 3.15 3.93 45.39
C ASP A 569 1.98 3.43 44.52
N THR A 570 0.84 4.14 44.51
CA THR A 570 -0.28 3.80 43.64
C THR A 570 0.17 3.82 42.18
N PRO A 571 -0.13 2.76 41.39
CA PRO A 571 0.22 2.70 39.98
C PRO A 571 -0.34 3.90 39.20
N PHE A 572 0.50 4.50 38.34
CA PHE A 572 0.11 5.69 37.59
C PHE A 572 -1.16 5.49 36.75
N TYR A 573 -1.38 4.31 36.16
CA TYR A 573 -2.60 4.07 35.36
C TYR A 573 -3.88 4.11 36.21
N GLU A 574 -3.83 3.69 37.47
CA GLU A 574 -4.96 3.77 38.41
C GLU A 574 -5.21 5.22 38.81
N ALA A 575 -4.15 5.93 39.17
CA ALA A 575 -4.21 7.36 39.47
C ALA A 575 -4.77 8.17 38.29
N ALA A 576 -4.33 7.86 37.07
CA ALA A 576 -4.81 8.50 35.85
C ALA A 576 -6.29 8.19 35.56
N LYS A 577 -6.76 6.98 35.86
CA LYS A 577 -8.17 6.60 35.74
C LYS A 577 -9.02 7.42 36.71
N ILE A 578 -8.59 7.53 37.97
CA ILE A 578 -9.28 8.35 38.98
C ILE A 578 -9.33 9.82 38.51
N VAL A 579 -8.22 10.40 38.05
CA VAL A 579 -8.20 11.78 37.52
C VAL A 579 -9.16 12.01 36.34
N ALA A 580 -9.35 10.99 35.50
CA ALA A 580 -10.24 11.05 34.35
C ALA A 580 -11.73 10.96 34.74
N GLU A 581 -12.04 10.16 35.76
CA GLU A 581 -13.41 9.96 36.28
C GLU A 581 -13.82 11.08 37.26
N GLU A 582 -12.84 11.69 37.95
CA GLU A 582 -13.08 12.73 38.95
C GLU A 582 -13.44 14.08 38.33
N THR A 583 -14.45 14.73 38.94
CA THR A 583 -15.01 16.01 38.45
C THR A 583 -13.97 17.12 38.55
N MET A 584 -13.25 17.16 39.67
CA MET A 584 -12.23 18.19 39.97
C MET A 584 -10.99 18.07 39.06
N GLY A 585 -10.68 16.88 38.54
CA GLY A 585 -9.53 16.69 37.64
C GLY A 585 -8.16 16.88 38.32
N VAL A 586 -8.13 16.79 39.65
CA VAL A 586 -6.95 16.87 40.51
C VAL A 586 -7.03 15.76 41.54
N LEU A 587 -5.98 14.95 41.64
CA LEU A 587 -5.86 13.84 42.58
C LEU A 587 -4.71 14.11 43.56
N PRO A 588 -5.02 14.40 44.83
CA PRO A 588 -4.02 14.52 45.89
C PRO A 588 -3.32 13.20 46.19
N ILE A 589 -2.01 13.26 46.44
CA ILE A 589 -1.18 12.14 46.86
C ILE A 589 -0.77 12.36 48.31
N VAL A 590 -1.13 11.41 49.17
CA VAL A 590 -0.98 11.50 50.62
C VAL A 590 -0.10 10.37 51.13
N GLU A 591 0.87 10.70 51.98
CA GLU A 591 1.71 9.74 52.69
C GLU A 591 1.77 10.11 54.18
N ASN A 592 1.57 9.12 55.06
CA ASN A 592 1.54 9.34 56.52
C ASN A 592 0.58 10.47 56.95
N GLY A 593 -0.56 10.59 56.26
CA GLY A 593 -1.57 11.61 56.51
C GLY A 593 -1.20 13.03 56.05
N LYS A 594 -0.07 13.22 55.35
CA LYS A 594 0.37 14.50 54.80
C LYS A 594 0.26 14.53 53.29
N LEU A 595 -0.13 15.67 52.74
CA LEU A 595 -0.08 15.91 51.29
C LEU A 595 1.38 16.00 50.83
N ILE A 596 1.78 15.14 49.91
CA ILE A 596 3.15 15.09 49.36
C ILE A 596 3.22 15.38 47.87
N GLY A 597 2.09 15.34 47.18
CA GLY A 597 2.02 15.66 45.76
C GLY A 597 0.60 15.79 45.25
N VAL A 598 0.49 16.25 44.01
CA VAL A 598 -0.77 16.35 43.28
C VAL A 598 -0.58 15.83 41.86
N LEU A 599 -1.55 15.09 41.35
CA LEU A 599 -1.63 14.67 39.94
C LEU A 599 -2.84 15.35 39.29
N SER A 600 -2.60 16.16 38.27
CA SER A 600 -3.64 16.85 37.50
C SER A 600 -3.93 16.15 36.17
N ARG A 601 -5.04 16.53 35.51
CA ARG A 601 -5.32 16.11 34.12
C ARG A 601 -4.17 16.44 33.16
N MET A 602 -3.51 17.58 33.33
CA MET A 602 -2.38 17.98 32.49
C MET A 602 -1.19 17.02 32.65
N ASP A 603 -0.87 16.67 33.90
CA ASP A 603 0.20 15.70 34.19
C ASP A 603 -0.09 14.35 33.53
N VAL A 604 -1.35 13.91 33.55
CA VAL A 604 -1.79 12.68 32.89
C VAL A 604 -1.63 12.74 31.36
N LEU A 605 -2.05 13.84 30.73
CA LEU A 605 -1.95 14.01 29.27
C LEU A 605 -0.50 14.00 28.79
N VAL A 606 0.39 14.69 29.51
CA VAL A 606 1.81 14.72 29.15
C VAL A 606 2.48 13.38 29.41
N ALA A 607 2.22 12.75 30.55
CA ALA A 607 2.75 11.41 30.85
C ALA A 607 2.29 10.36 29.83
N ARG A 608 1.12 10.53 29.20
CA ARG A 608 0.61 9.68 28.11
C ARG A 608 1.11 10.11 26.71
N ARG A 609 2.01 11.09 26.62
CA ARG A 609 2.52 11.68 25.36
C ARG A 609 1.42 12.19 24.43
N LEU A 610 0.29 12.60 25.00
CA LEU A 610 -0.81 13.23 24.26
C LEU A 610 -0.59 14.73 24.12
N LEU A 611 0.33 15.30 24.90
CA LEU A 611 0.81 16.66 24.80
C LEU A 611 2.35 16.69 24.82
N PRO A 612 2.97 17.69 24.16
CA PRO A 612 4.41 17.91 24.22
C PRO A 612 4.94 18.12 25.65
N GLU A 613 6.16 17.65 25.94
CA GLU A 613 6.76 17.78 27.28
C GLU A 613 7.02 19.23 27.70
N ASP A 614 7.31 20.12 26.75
CA ASP A 614 7.50 21.56 26.97
C ASP A 614 6.23 22.29 27.43
N MET A 615 5.05 21.71 27.19
CA MET A 615 3.81 22.21 27.77
C MET A 615 3.77 22.04 29.30
N LEU A 616 4.52 21.10 29.88
CA LEU A 616 4.70 21.04 31.33
C LEU A 616 5.34 22.32 31.84
N HIS A 617 6.36 22.86 31.17
CA HIS A 617 7.09 24.02 31.67
C HIS A 617 6.28 25.32 31.58
N SER A 618 5.34 25.41 30.64
CA SER A 618 4.40 26.54 30.57
C SER A 618 3.35 26.54 31.69
N HIS A 619 3.01 25.36 32.24
CA HIS A 619 2.02 25.17 33.31
C HIS A 619 2.63 24.85 34.69
N ARG A 620 3.89 24.42 34.75
CA ARG A 620 4.72 24.24 35.96
C ARG A 620 5.28 25.57 36.46
N ARG A 621 4.45 26.61 36.56
CA ARG A 621 4.74 27.71 37.50
C ARG A 621 4.13 27.39 38.86
N TRP A 622 4.63 26.30 39.45
CA TRP A 622 4.74 26.22 40.91
C TRP A 622 6.09 26.83 41.37
N THR A 623 6.59 27.83 40.61
CA THR A 623 7.75 28.66 40.96
C THR A 623 7.31 30.06 41.34
#